data_AF-A0A7S4FSS7-F1
#
_entry.id   AF-A0A7S4FSS7-F1
#
_cell.length_a   1.000
_cell.length_b   1.000
_cell.length_c   1.000
_cell.angle_alpha   90.00
_cell.angle_beta   90.00
_cell.angle_gamma   90.00
#
_symmetry.space_group_name_H-M   'P 1'
#
loop_
_entity.id
_entity.type
_entity.pdbx_description
1 polymer ?
#
loop_
_entity_poly.entity_id
_entity_poly.type
_entity_poly.pdbx_seq_one_letter_code
_entity_poly.pdbx_strand_id
1 'polypeptide(L)'
;FFFGTKMTGSRAVVVKDVDVHKFIAAYAAYLKKAGKVEIPKYVDVIKLAHFKELAPRNADWYYYRCAAIARRLYVQPGIGVGAMQRVFGGKDRRGVRTGRFTKSSGGVIRHCVQQLEKMGIVEITPNGGRTLTKEGRRDLDRIAQQVLFPELFE
;
A
#
# COMPACT_ATOMS: atom_id res chain seq x y z
N PHE A 1 -26.79 25.08 -3.33
CA PHE A 1 -25.48 25.68 -3.03
C PHE A 1 -24.41 24.89 -3.77
N PHE A 2 -24.08 25.37 -4.97
CA PHE A 2 -23.10 24.77 -5.87
C PHE A 2 -21.70 25.07 -5.30
N PHE A 3 -21.03 24.08 -4.74
CA PHE A 3 -19.58 24.18 -4.54
C PHE A 3 -18.91 23.94 -5.90
N GLY A 4 -18.85 25.01 -6.70
CA GLY A 4 -17.94 25.06 -7.83
C GLY A 4 -16.52 24.91 -7.29
N THR A 5 -15.86 23.82 -7.64
CA THR A 5 -14.44 23.57 -7.42
C THR A 5 -13.63 24.59 -8.22
N LYS A 6 -13.43 25.77 -7.63
CA LYS A 6 -12.49 26.77 -8.15
C LYS A 6 -11.12 26.09 -8.27
N MET A 7 -10.57 26.09 -9.49
CA MET A 7 -9.17 25.77 -9.77
C MET A 7 -8.27 26.66 -8.89
N THR A 8 -7.82 26.13 -7.75
CA THR A 8 -6.79 26.77 -6.95
C THR A 8 -5.45 26.56 -7.64
N GLY A 9 -4.84 27.66 -8.08
CA GLY A 9 -3.60 27.68 -8.86
C GLY A 9 -2.50 26.79 -8.29
N SER A 10 -1.77 26.15 -9.22
CA SER A 10 -0.42 25.56 -9.07
C SER A 10 0.00 25.16 -7.65
N ARG A 11 -0.78 24.32 -6.98
CA ARG A 11 -0.38 23.74 -5.70
C ARG A 11 0.10 22.32 -5.99
N ALA A 12 1.37 22.05 -5.69
CA ALA A 12 1.90 20.69 -5.80
C ALA A 12 1.11 19.78 -4.85
N VAL A 13 0.32 18.86 -5.40
CA VAL A 13 -0.42 17.86 -4.63
C VAL A 13 0.51 16.74 -4.25
N VAL A 14 0.44 16.35 -2.99
CA VAL A 14 1.26 15.30 -2.41
C VAL A 14 0.36 14.16 -1.93
N VAL A 15 0.90 12.93 -1.86
CA VAL A 15 0.20 11.74 -1.32
C VAL A 15 -0.46 11.96 0.05
N LYS A 16 0.06 12.91 0.85
CA LYS A 16 -0.47 13.23 2.17
C LYS A 16 -1.77 14.05 2.13
N ASP A 17 -2.05 14.71 1.01
CA ASP A 17 -3.22 15.59 0.84
C ASP A 17 -4.48 14.84 0.40
N VAL A 18 -4.34 13.55 0.07
CA VAL A 18 -5.41 12.70 -0.48
C VAL A 18 -5.90 11.71 0.58
N ASP A 19 -7.21 11.40 0.53
CA ASP A 19 -7.79 10.34 1.35
C ASP A 19 -7.08 9.00 1.12
N VAL A 20 -6.81 8.31 2.23
CA VAL A 20 -6.00 7.08 2.25
C VAL A 20 -6.67 5.96 1.46
N HIS A 21 -7.98 5.79 1.61
CA HIS A 21 -8.69 4.69 0.98
C HIS A 21 -8.82 4.89 -0.53
N LYS A 22 -9.14 6.13 -0.95
CA LYS A 22 -9.19 6.50 -2.37
C LYS A 22 -7.84 6.34 -3.05
N PHE A 23 -6.76 6.79 -2.41
CA PHE A 23 -5.40 6.65 -2.94
C PHE A 23 -4.99 5.19 -3.12
N ILE A 24 -5.20 4.35 -2.10
CA ILE A 24 -4.83 2.93 -2.17
C ILE A 24 -5.59 2.21 -3.29
N ALA A 25 -6.88 2.51 -3.48
CA ALA A 25 -7.67 1.93 -4.55
C ALA A 25 -7.16 2.34 -5.94
N ALA A 26 -6.87 3.62 -6.15
CA ALA A 26 -6.34 4.13 -7.41
C ALA A 26 -4.95 3.55 -7.73
N TYR A 27 -4.06 3.50 -6.74
CA TYR A 27 -2.73 2.93 -6.93
C TYR A 27 -2.77 1.42 -7.18
N ALA A 28 -3.69 0.69 -6.54
CA ALA A 28 -3.90 -0.73 -6.83
C ALA A 28 -4.35 -0.95 -8.29
N ALA A 29 -5.25 -0.09 -8.79
CA ALA A 29 -5.68 -0.14 -10.19
C ALA A 29 -4.52 0.19 -11.16
N TYR A 30 -3.66 1.16 -10.82
CA TYR A 30 -2.45 1.45 -11.58
C TYR A 30 -1.49 0.26 -11.66
N LEU A 31 -1.21 -0.38 -10.52
CA LEU A 31 -0.34 -1.57 -10.48
C LEU A 31 -0.90 -2.73 -11.31
N LYS A 32 -2.24 -2.89 -11.34
CA LYS A 32 -2.91 -3.90 -12.17
C LYS A 32 -2.76 -3.58 -13.66
N LYS A 33 -2.98 -2.32 -14.06
CA LYS A 33 -2.78 -1.86 -15.45
C LYS A 33 -1.33 -2.00 -15.90
N ALA A 34 -0.38 -1.77 -15.00
CA ALA A 34 1.04 -1.87 -15.32
C ALA A 34 1.51 -3.29 -15.62
N GLY A 35 0.84 -4.33 -15.09
CA GLY A 35 1.13 -5.75 -15.39
C GLY A 35 2.51 -6.27 -14.94
N LYS A 36 3.35 -5.43 -14.33
CA LYS A 36 4.73 -5.75 -13.92
C LYS A 36 4.85 -6.48 -12.59
N VAL A 37 3.75 -6.59 -11.84
CA VAL A 37 3.75 -7.22 -10.51
C VAL A 37 3.53 -8.71 -10.67
N GLU A 38 4.56 -9.51 -10.37
CA GLU A 38 4.41 -10.97 -10.33
C GLU A 38 3.55 -11.38 -9.12
N ILE A 39 2.42 -12.02 -9.40
CA ILE A 39 1.52 -12.54 -8.38
C ILE A 39 2.07 -13.89 -7.89
N PRO A 40 2.25 -14.10 -6.58
CA PRO A 40 2.68 -15.39 -6.07
C PRO A 40 1.61 -16.47 -6.31
N LYS A 41 2.04 -17.71 -6.59
CA LYS A 41 1.15 -18.85 -6.87
C LYS A 41 0.13 -19.17 -5.78
N TYR A 42 0.40 -18.77 -4.54
CA TYR A 42 -0.40 -19.11 -3.37
C TYR A 42 -1.43 -18.03 -2.99
N VAL A 43 -1.60 -16.97 -3.79
CA VAL A 43 -2.45 -15.81 -3.47
C VAL A 43 -3.90 -16.18 -3.16
N ASP A 44 -4.42 -17.23 -3.79
CA ASP A 44 -5.83 -17.63 -3.66
C ASP A 44 -6.10 -18.48 -2.41
N VAL A 45 -5.06 -19.05 -1.81
CA VAL A 45 -5.19 -20.02 -0.70
C VAL A 45 -4.87 -19.39 0.66
N ILE A 46 -3.97 -18.40 0.69
CA ILE A 46 -3.40 -17.92 1.94
C ILE A 46 -4.28 -16.91 2.69
N LYS A 47 -4.05 -16.86 4.01
CA LYS A 47 -4.51 -15.77 4.87
C LYS A 47 -3.40 -14.72 5.05
N LEU A 48 -3.80 -13.47 5.28
CA LEU A 48 -2.86 -12.35 5.49
C LEU A 48 -2.18 -12.37 6.85
N ALA A 49 -2.82 -12.98 7.84
CA ALA A 49 -2.30 -13.16 9.19
C ALA A 49 -2.90 -14.40 9.84
N HIS A 50 -2.21 -14.97 10.84
CA HIS A 50 -2.68 -16.17 11.55
C HIS A 50 -4.02 -15.94 12.27
N PHE A 51 -4.22 -14.75 12.83
CA PHE A 51 -5.43 -14.37 13.56
C PHE A 51 -6.64 -14.07 12.66
N LYS A 52 -6.48 -14.10 11.33
CA LYS A 52 -7.62 -13.98 10.42
C LYS A 52 -8.29 -15.34 10.30
N GLU A 53 -9.62 -15.38 10.40
CA GLU A 53 -10.39 -16.61 10.29
C GLU A 53 -10.53 -17.03 8.82
N LEU A 54 -10.81 -16.05 7.94
CA LEU A 54 -11.03 -16.25 6.52
C LEU A 54 -9.93 -15.65 5.64
N ALA A 55 -9.84 -16.14 4.40
CA ALA A 55 -9.02 -15.56 3.35
C ALA A 55 -9.58 -14.19 2.89
N PRO A 56 -8.76 -13.34 2.24
CA PRO A 56 -9.24 -12.07 1.69
C PRO A 56 -10.35 -12.28 0.66
N ARG A 57 -11.45 -11.54 0.78
CA ARG A 57 -12.62 -11.67 -0.11
C ARG A 57 -12.41 -11.07 -1.50
N ASN A 58 -11.54 -10.07 -1.62
CA ASN A 58 -11.24 -9.42 -2.90
C ASN A 58 -10.12 -10.17 -3.62
N ALA A 59 -10.33 -10.59 -4.87
CA ALA A 59 -9.29 -11.25 -5.69
C ALA A 59 -8.06 -10.35 -5.91
N ASP A 60 -8.25 -9.05 -6.03
CA ASP A 60 -7.16 -8.08 -6.24
C ASP A 60 -6.45 -7.66 -4.93
N TRP A 61 -6.69 -8.37 -3.82
CA TRP A 61 -6.16 -7.98 -2.50
C TRP A 61 -4.65 -7.77 -2.48
N TYR A 62 -3.91 -8.48 -3.34
CA TYR A 62 -2.46 -8.40 -3.45
C TYR A 62 -2.02 -7.00 -3.92
N TYR A 63 -2.71 -6.42 -4.91
CA TYR A 63 -2.44 -5.06 -5.39
C TYR A 63 -2.73 -4.01 -4.32
N TYR A 64 -3.84 -4.16 -3.59
CA TYR A 64 -4.16 -3.31 -2.44
C TYR A 64 -3.09 -3.41 -1.35
N ARG A 65 -2.50 -4.59 -1.14
CA ARG A 65 -1.41 -4.79 -0.17
C ARG A 65 -0.14 -4.05 -0.61
N CYS A 66 0.25 -4.17 -1.89
CA CYS A 66 1.39 -3.43 -2.44
C CYS A 66 1.18 -1.91 -2.35
N ALA A 67 -0.02 -1.43 -2.70
CA ALA A 67 -0.38 -0.01 -2.62
C ALA A 67 -0.29 0.54 -1.18
N ALA A 68 -0.85 -0.19 -0.21
CA ALA A 68 -0.79 0.21 1.20
C ALA A 68 0.66 0.26 1.73
N ILE A 69 1.51 -0.67 1.29
CA ILE A 69 2.93 -0.71 1.63
C ILE A 69 3.69 0.47 1.01
N ALA A 70 3.47 0.75 -0.27
CA ALA A 70 4.10 1.88 -0.97
C ALA A 70 3.75 3.21 -0.30
N ARG A 71 2.46 3.42 0.05
CA ARG A 71 2.03 4.60 0.82
C ARG A 71 2.68 4.65 2.20
N ARG A 72 2.81 3.51 2.90
CA ARG A 72 3.43 3.50 4.23
C ARG A 72 4.89 3.92 4.18
N LEU A 73 5.63 3.46 3.17
CA LEU A 73 7.03 3.86 2.92
C LEU A 73 7.15 5.35 2.58
N TYR A 74 6.16 5.92 1.87
CA TYR A 74 6.12 7.36 1.62
C TYR A 74 5.99 8.18 2.91
N VAL A 75 5.10 7.77 3.81
CA VAL A 75 4.83 8.50 5.05
C VAL A 75 5.97 8.36 6.05
N GLN A 76 6.53 7.15 6.17
CA GLN A 76 7.62 6.86 7.09
C GLN A 76 8.70 6.05 6.34
N PRO A 77 9.79 6.71 5.90
CA PRO A 77 10.91 6.04 5.25
C PRO A 77 11.73 5.23 6.27
N GLY A 78 12.55 4.27 5.79
CA GLY A 78 13.40 3.43 6.63
C GLY A 78 12.66 2.31 7.38
N ILE A 79 11.42 1.99 7.00
CA ILE A 79 10.65 0.90 7.63
C ILE A 79 11.12 -0.47 7.15
N GLY A 80 11.37 -1.38 8.09
CA GLY A 80 11.57 -2.81 7.82
C GLY A 80 10.29 -3.65 7.88
N VAL A 81 10.36 -4.91 7.42
CA VAL A 81 9.23 -5.86 7.40
C VAL A 81 8.60 -6.04 8.79
N GLY A 82 9.40 -6.09 9.86
CA GLY A 82 8.90 -6.27 11.22
C GLY A 82 8.02 -5.12 11.73
N ALA A 83 8.27 -3.89 11.27
CA ALA A 83 7.42 -2.75 11.59
C ALA A 83 6.14 -2.76 10.75
N MET A 84 6.22 -3.13 9.46
CA MET A 84 5.03 -3.35 8.63
C MET A 84 4.11 -4.43 9.19
N GLN A 85 4.69 -5.50 9.77
CA GLN A 85 3.92 -6.55 10.44
C GLN A 85 3.13 -6.06 11.65
N ARG A 86 3.58 -4.99 12.31
CA ARG A 86 2.81 -4.35 13.39
C ARG A 86 1.68 -3.49 12.82
N VAL A 87 1.93 -2.76 11.74
CA VAL A 87 0.91 -1.93 11.06
C VAL A 87 -0.27 -2.78 10.60
N PHE A 88 0.00 -3.95 10.02
CA PHE A 88 -1.04 -4.89 9.57
C PHE A 88 -1.42 -5.93 10.63
N GLY A 89 -0.87 -5.79 11.84
CA GLY A 89 -1.20 -6.64 12.98
C GLY A 89 -2.62 -6.38 13.48
N GLY A 90 -3.07 -7.21 14.41
CA GLY A 90 -4.43 -7.14 14.92
C GLY A 90 -4.61 -7.89 16.21
N LYS A 91 -5.85 -7.92 16.71
CA LYS A 91 -6.22 -8.67 17.90
C LYS A 91 -6.42 -10.13 17.54
N ASP A 92 -5.69 -11.00 18.22
CA ASP A 92 -5.80 -12.45 18.07
C ASP A 92 -7.07 -12.99 18.72
N ARG A 93 -7.78 -13.86 18.00
CA ARG A 93 -9.01 -14.51 18.44
C ARG A 93 -8.63 -15.83 19.14
N ARG A 94 -8.48 -15.77 20.47
CA ARG A 94 -8.05 -16.91 21.31
C ARG A 94 -9.22 -17.68 21.94
N GLY A 95 -10.40 -17.66 21.31
CA GLY A 95 -11.63 -18.26 21.83
C GLY A 95 -12.09 -17.56 23.12
N VAL A 96 -12.12 -18.32 24.22
CA VAL A 96 -12.55 -17.84 25.55
C VAL A 96 -11.50 -16.94 26.22
N ARG A 97 -10.21 -17.09 25.87
CA ARG A 97 -9.14 -16.28 26.46
C ARG A 97 -9.17 -14.86 25.90
N THR A 98 -8.85 -13.87 26.72
CA THR A 98 -8.75 -12.45 26.31
C THR A 98 -7.92 -12.29 25.04
N GLY A 99 -8.33 -11.46 24.09
CA GLY A 99 -7.52 -11.24 22.87
C GLY A 99 -6.23 -10.46 23.16
N ARG A 100 -5.15 -10.78 22.44
CA ARG A 100 -3.84 -10.08 22.51
C ARG A 100 -3.49 -9.54 21.14
N PHE A 101 -2.75 -8.43 21.08
CA PHE A 101 -2.17 -7.97 19.82
C PHE A 101 -1.12 -8.97 19.30
N THR A 102 -1.24 -9.36 18.04
CA THR A 102 -0.27 -10.19 17.35
C THR A 102 0.07 -9.62 15.97
N LYS A 103 1.30 -9.90 15.52
CA LYS A 103 1.84 -9.43 14.25
C LYS A 103 1.23 -10.18 13.06
N SER A 104 1.17 -9.53 11.90
CA SER A 104 0.73 -10.16 10.66
C SER A 104 1.78 -11.11 10.05
N SER A 105 1.39 -11.84 9.00
CA SER A 105 2.34 -12.66 8.23
C SER A 105 3.42 -11.77 7.60
N GLY A 106 4.68 -12.17 7.77
CA GLY A 106 5.83 -11.46 7.20
C GLY A 106 6.17 -11.88 5.78
N GLY A 107 5.75 -13.09 5.36
CA GLY A 107 6.04 -13.63 4.03
C GLY A 107 5.39 -12.80 2.92
N VAL A 108 4.10 -12.52 3.06
CA VAL A 108 3.33 -11.70 2.10
C VAL A 108 3.93 -10.31 1.96
N ILE A 109 4.22 -9.65 3.09
CA ILE A 109 4.80 -8.30 3.12
C ILE A 109 6.18 -8.31 2.45
N ARG A 110 7.03 -9.30 2.77
CA ARG A 110 8.36 -9.42 2.17
C ARG A 110 8.27 -9.55 0.66
N HIS A 111 7.38 -10.42 0.17
CA HIS A 111 7.17 -10.65 -1.25
C HIS A 111 6.67 -9.38 -1.96
N CYS A 112 5.67 -8.69 -1.41
CA CYS A 112 5.16 -7.43 -1.97
C CYS A 112 6.29 -6.41 -2.17
N VAL A 113 7.15 -6.28 -1.17
CA VAL A 113 8.21 -5.28 -1.24
C VAL A 113 9.37 -5.71 -2.14
N GLN A 114 9.70 -7.00 -2.20
CA GLN A 114 10.66 -7.51 -3.20
C GLN A 114 10.16 -7.24 -4.63
N GLN A 115 8.86 -7.37 -4.88
CA GLN A 115 8.27 -7.03 -6.18
C GLN A 115 8.33 -5.52 -6.46
N LEU A 116 8.05 -4.66 -5.47
CA LEU A 116 8.22 -3.21 -5.61
C LEU A 116 9.68 -2.79 -5.84
N GLU A 117 10.63 -3.55 -5.29
CA GLU A 117 12.07 -3.37 -5.48
C GLU A 117 12.50 -3.77 -6.90
N LYS A 118 12.01 -4.90 -7.43
CA LYS A 118 12.19 -5.27 -8.85
C LYS A 118 11.64 -4.22 -9.82
N MET A 119 10.57 -3.54 -9.44
CA MET A 119 9.97 -2.44 -10.22
C MET A 119 10.74 -1.12 -10.11
N GLY A 120 11.76 -1.02 -9.26
CA GLY A 120 12.53 0.23 -9.06
C GLY A 120 11.82 1.29 -8.21
N ILE A 121 10.70 0.96 -7.56
CA ILE A 121 9.91 1.91 -6.75
C ILE A 121 10.52 2.04 -5.34
N VAL A 122 11.10 0.96 -4.82
CA VAL A 122 11.65 0.87 -3.46
C VAL A 122 13.11 0.44 -3.54
N GLU A 123 13.94 1.05 -2.69
CA GLU A 123 15.36 0.72 -2.53
C GLU A 123 15.66 0.31 -1.09
N ILE A 124 16.73 -0.48 -0.93
CA ILE A 124 17.29 -0.83 0.37
C ILE A 124 18.17 0.33 0.84
N THR A 125 17.92 0.80 2.06
CA THR A 125 18.75 1.85 2.67
C THR A 125 19.99 1.23 3.32
N PRO A 126 21.18 1.86 3.22
CA PRO A 126 22.42 1.35 3.82
C PRO A 126 22.33 1.14 5.34
N ASN A 127 21.56 1.97 6.04
CA ASN A 127 21.32 1.86 7.49
C ASN A 127 20.22 0.84 7.86
N GLY A 128 19.80 0.02 6.89
CA GLY A 128 18.73 -0.95 7.05
C GLY A 128 17.34 -0.37 6.79
N GLY A 129 16.37 -1.28 6.61
CA GLY A 129 15.01 -0.92 6.21
C GLY A 129 14.91 -0.64 4.72
N ARG A 130 13.79 -0.04 4.34
CA ARG A 130 13.46 0.25 2.95
C ARG A 130 12.94 1.66 2.80
N THR A 131 13.32 2.29 1.70
CA THR A 131 12.96 3.67 1.39
C THR A 131 12.49 3.74 -0.05
N LEU A 132 11.70 4.76 -0.36
CA LEU A 132 11.17 4.97 -1.69
C LEU A 132 12.23 5.65 -2.57
N THR A 133 12.36 5.22 -3.82
CA THR A 133 13.25 5.86 -4.80
C THR A 133 12.67 7.21 -5.24
N LYS A 134 13.50 8.03 -5.91
CA LYS A 134 13.05 9.30 -6.51
C LYS A 134 11.94 9.08 -7.54
N GLU A 135 12.04 8.01 -8.32
CA GLU A 135 11.04 7.62 -9.32
C GLU A 135 9.75 7.14 -8.65
N GLY A 136 9.86 6.26 -7.63
CA GLY A 136 8.70 5.81 -6.87
C GLY A 136 7.96 6.95 -6.20
N ARG A 137 8.67 7.98 -5.72
CA ARG A 137 8.08 9.20 -5.14
C ARG A 137 7.27 9.96 -6.19
N ARG A 138 7.85 10.19 -7.36
CA ARG A 138 7.20 10.89 -8.49
C ARG A 138 5.93 10.17 -8.95
N ASP A 139 5.98 8.84 -9.05
CA ASP A 139 4.81 8.05 -9.48
C ASP A 139 3.67 8.10 -8.48
N LEU A 140 3.97 8.02 -7.18
CA LEU A 140 2.95 8.16 -6.13
C LEU A 140 2.33 9.57 -6.13
N ASP A 141 3.14 10.62 -6.27
CA ASP A 141 2.63 12.00 -6.30
C ASP A 141 1.80 12.28 -7.57
N ARG A 142 2.16 11.70 -8.73
CA ARG A 142 1.35 11.76 -9.96
C ARG A 142 -0.02 11.11 -9.78
N ILE A 143 -0.07 9.93 -9.13
CA ILE A 143 -1.34 9.23 -8.89
C ILE A 143 -2.17 9.97 -7.83
N ALA A 144 -1.53 10.61 -6.85
CA ALA A 144 -2.23 11.48 -5.91
C ALA A 144 -2.93 12.65 -6.61
N GLN A 145 -2.29 13.26 -7.62
CA GLN A 145 -2.91 14.31 -8.44
C GLN A 145 -4.15 13.80 -9.19
N GLN A 146 -4.07 12.61 -9.79
CA GLN A 146 -5.21 11.99 -10.49
C GLN A 146 -6.40 11.73 -9.57
N VAL A 147 -6.15 11.33 -8.31
CA VAL A 147 -7.22 11.07 -7.35
C VAL A 147 -7.88 12.36 -6.84
N LEU A 148 -7.10 13.45 -6.70
CA LEU A 148 -7.64 14.72 -6.22
C LEU A 148 -8.42 15.46 -7.32
N PHE A 149 -7.95 15.38 -8.56
CA PHE A 149 -8.55 16.04 -9.72
C PHE A 149 -8.97 15.04 -10.79
N PRO A 150 -10.04 14.25 -10.56
CA PRO A 150 -10.50 13.25 -11.52
C PRO A 150 -10.92 13.88 -12.86
N GLU A 151 -11.49 15.09 -12.84
CA GLU A 151 -12.00 15.82 -14.01
C GLU A 151 -10.90 16.25 -15.01
N LEU A 152 -9.62 16.26 -14.60
CA LEU A 152 -8.52 16.65 -15.48
C LEU A 152 -7.98 15.50 -16.36
N PHE A 153 -8.44 14.28 -16.12
CA PHE A 153 -7.88 13.06 -16.72
C PHE A 153 -8.93 12.17 -17.41
N GLU A 154 -10.14 12.71 -17.67
CA GLU A 154 -11.11 12.12 -18.61
C GLU A 154 -10.77 12.46 -20.07
#